data_AF-A0A534KR11-F1
#
_entry.id   AF-A0A534KR11-F1
#
_cell.length_a   1.000
_cell.length_b   1.000
_cell.length_c   1.000
_cell.angle_alpha   90.00
_cell.angle_beta   90.00
_cell.angle_gamma   90.00
#
_symmetry.space_group_name_H-M   'P 1'
#
loop_
_entity.id
_entity.type
_entity.pdbx_description
1 polymer ?
#
loop_
_entity_poly.entity_id
_entity_poly.type
_entity_poly.pdbx_seq_one_letter_code
_entity_poly.pdbx_strand_id
1 'polypeptide(L)'
;ATLRESSLGEIFDIAERYVRATQEHFRPGIIGPFTLQTAVDKDLKFWVYDVAPRIGGGTNVHMSMGHPYGNSLWRRPMSTGRRIAMEIRRGIDSGRLDEIVT
;
A
#
# COMPACT_ATOMS: atom_id res chain seq x y z
N ALA A 1 -10.28 1.48 -9.88
CA ALA A 1 -10.02 2.86 -10.33
C ALA A 1 -8.52 3.08 -10.39
N THR A 2 -8.07 4.07 -11.15
CA THR A 2 -6.66 4.49 -11.26
C THR A 2 -6.59 6.01 -11.20
N LEU A 3 -5.43 6.56 -10.85
CA LEU A 3 -5.15 7.98 -10.90
C LEU A 3 -4.59 8.39 -12.27
N ARG A 4 -4.60 9.69 -12.54
CA ARG A 4 -3.82 10.28 -13.63
C ARG A 4 -2.35 9.91 -13.44
N GLU A 5 -1.70 9.41 -14.48
CA GLU A 5 -0.32 8.91 -14.40
C GLU A 5 0.67 9.96 -13.90
N SER A 6 0.52 11.22 -14.33
CA SER A 6 1.37 12.33 -13.89
C SER A 6 1.30 12.62 -12.38
N SER A 7 0.26 12.14 -11.69
CA SER A 7 0.09 12.32 -10.25
C SER A 7 0.73 11.18 -9.43
N LEU A 8 1.20 10.11 -10.07
CA LEU A 8 1.76 8.96 -9.35
C LEU A 8 3.04 9.32 -8.61
N GLY A 9 3.91 10.16 -9.19
CA GLY A 9 5.14 10.59 -8.53
C GLY A 9 4.87 11.25 -7.18
N GLU A 10 3.95 12.22 -7.14
CA GLU A 10 3.57 12.90 -5.89
C GLU A 10 2.95 11.94 -4.86
N ILE A 11 2.10 11.01 -5.28
CA ILE A 11 1.50 10.01 -4.39
C ILE A 11 2.55 9.07 -3.79
N PHE A 12 3.53 8.64 -4.57
CA PHE A 12 4.65 7.84 -4.05
C PHE A 12 5.46 8.62 -3.02
N ASP A 13 5.78 9.88 -3.29
CA ASP A 13 6.51 10.74 -2.35
C ASP A 13 5.76 10.90 -1.02
N ILE A 14 4.44 11.12 -1.06
CA ILE A 14 3.60 11.21 0.15
C ILE A 14 3.62 9.89 0.92
N ALA A 15 3.46 8.75 0.22
CA ALA A 15 3.45 7.44 0.83
C ALA A 15 4.80 7.09 1.48
N GLU A 16 5.92 7.39 0.82
CA GLU A 16 7.26 7.15 1.36
C GLU A 16 7.57 8.01 2.58
N ARG A 17 7.12 9.28 2.59
CA ARG A 17 7.25 10.14 3.78
C ARG A 17 6.51 9.53 4.96
N TYR A 18 5.31 8.99 4.74
CA TYR A 18 4.56 8.30 5.78
C TYR A 18 5.30 7.05 6.28
N VAL A 19 5.81 6.20 5.39
CA VAL A 19 6.62 5.02 5.77
C VAL A 19 7.83 5.43 6.62
N ARG A 20 8.61 6.42 6.17
CA ARG A 20 9.77 6.92 6.92
C ARG A 20 9.38 7.44 8.30
N ALA A 21 8.32 8.24 8.39
CA ALA A 21 7.83 8.76 9.68
C ALA A 21 7.42 7.62 10.64
N THR A 22 6.80 6.55 10.13
CA THR A 22 6.45 5.39 10.96
C THR A 22 7.69 4.66 11.46
N GLN A 23 8.73 4.53 10.65
CA GLN A 23 9.99 3.89 11.04
C GLN A 23 10.78 4.70 12.08
N GLU A 24 10.74 6.03 11.97
CA GLU A 24 11.40 6.94 12.89
C GLU A 24 10.71 6.99 14.26
N HIS A 25 9.39 7.13 14.27
CA HIS A 25 8.64 7.37 15.51
C HIS A 25 8.04 6.12 16.15
N PHE A 26 7.82 5.04 15.39
CA PHE A 26 7.08 3.86 15.84
C PHE A 26 7.71 2.56 15.33
N ARG A 27 8.80 2.09 15.95
CA ARG A 27 9.42 0.81 15.57
C ARG A 27 8.41 -0.36 15.66
N PRO A 28 8.42 -1.32 14.71
CA PRO A 28 9.33 -1.47 13.57
C PRO A 28 9.03 -0.59 12.35
N GLY A 29 7.99 0.24 12.42
CA GLY A 29 7.40 0.98 11.32
C GLY A 29 6.16 0.29 10.77
N ILE A 30 5.58 0.84 9.72
CA ILE A 30 4.44 0.22 9.04
C ILE A 30 4.88 -1.04 8.30
N ILE A 31 4.25 -2.18 8.61
CA ILE A 31 4.47 -3.46 7.95
C ILE A 31 3.23 -3.83 7.14
N GLY A 32 3.43 -4.18 5.87
CA GLY A 32 2.35 -4.59 5.00
C GLY A 32 1.52 -3.41 4.47
N PRO A 33 0.21 -3.61 4.20
CA PRO A 33 -0.62 -2.61 3.55
C PRO A 33 -1.05 -1.50 4.51
N PHE A 34 -1.07 -0.27 4.00
CA PHE A 34 -1.71 0.88 4.61
C PHE A 34 -2.52 1.64 3.56
N THR A 35 -3.32 2.60 3.99
CA THR A 35 -4.07 3.48 3.08
C THR A 35 -4.00 4.91 3.59
N LEU A 36 -3.55 5.82 2.72
CA LEU A 36 -3.67 7.26 2.93
C LEU A 36 -4.94 7.71 2.21
N GLN A 37 -5.93 8.17 2.96
CA GLN A 37 -7.16 8.70 2.37
C GLN A 37 -6.92 10.15 2.00
N THR A 38 -7.04 10.45 0.71
CA THR A 38 -6.71 11.77 0.15
C THR A 38 -7.92 12.43 -0.49
N ALA A 39 -7.94 13.76 -0.38
CA ALA A 39 -8.74 14.64 -1.22
C ALA A 39 -7.80 15.36 -2.21
N VAL A 40 -8.30 15.66 -3.41
CA VAL A 40 -7.55 16.38 -4.44
C VAL A 40 -8.27 17.68 -4.71
N ASP A 41 -7.56 18.80 -4.60
CA ASP A 41 -8.13 20.11 -4.90
C ASP A 41 -8.07 20.44 -6.40
N LYS A 42 -8.59 21.63 -6.76
CA LYS A 42 -8.66 22.09 -8.16
C LYS A 42 -7.29 22.25 -8.83
N ASP A 43 -6.23 22.38 -8.05
CA ASP A 43 -4.86 22.58 -8.52
C ASP A 43 -4.08 21.26 -8.53
N LEU A 44 -4.78 20.12 -8.37
CA LEU A 44 -4.24 18.76 -8.30
C LEU A 44 -3.34 18.51 -7.09
N LYS A 45 -3.47 19.30 -6.02
CA LYS A 45 -2.73 19.06 -4.78
C LYS A 45 -3.45 18.04 -3.91
N PHE A 46 -2.68 17.10 -3.38
CA PHE A 46 -3.20 16.03 -2.53
C PHE A 46 -3.16 16.44 -1.06
N TRP A 47 -4.28 16.20 -0.38
CA TRP A 47 -4.45 16.43 1.05
C TRP A 47 -4.84 15.13 1.74
N VAL A 48 -3.98 14.63 2.65
CA VAL A 48 -4.28 13.45 3.47
C VAL A 48 -5.17 13.89 4.63
N TYR A 49 -6.37 13.31 4.73
CA TYR A 49 -7.31 13.62 5.82
C TYR A 49 -7.49 12.46 6.82
N ASP A 50 -7.18 11.24 6.41
CA ASP A 50 -7.24 10.06 7.28
C ASP A 50 -6.21 9.00 6.86
N VAL A 51 -5.83 8.15 7.80
CA VAL A 51 -4.85 7.08 7.59
C VAL A 51 -5.37 5.78 8.18
N ALA A 52 -5.38 4.72 7.36
CA ALA A 52 -5.56 3.36 7.84
C ALA A 52 -4.20 2.65 7.90
N PRO A 53 -3.64 2.36 9.10
CA PRO A 53 -2.38 1.63 9.26
C PRO A 53 -2.55 0.12 9.06
N ARG A 54 -3.43 -0.27 8.13
CA ARG A 54 -3.77 -1.64 7.77
C ARG A 54 -4.44 -1.65 6.39
N ILE A 55 -4.87 -2.82 5.94
CA ILE A 55 -5.69 -2.95 4.74
C ILE A 55 -6.96 -2.08 4.83
N GLY A 56 -7.14 -1.21 3.83
CA GLY A 56 -8.33 -0.37 3.67
C GLY A 56 -9.49 -1.11 2.99
N GLY A 57 -10.72 -0.80 3.38
CA GLY A 57 -11.93 -1.43 2.83
C GLY A 57 -12.11 -1.22 1.32
N GLY A 58 -11.58 -0.12 0.78
CA GLY A 58 -11.60 0.17 -0.65
C GLY A 58 -10.90 -0.89 -1.52
N THR A 59 -10.02 -1.71 -0.93
CA THR A 59 -9.36 -2.81 -1.64
C THR A 59 -10.31 -3.94 -2.05
N ASN A 60 -11.51 -4.03 -1.46
CA ASN A 60 -12.48 -5.09 -1.74
C ASN A 60 -12.95 -5.11 -3.20
N VAL A 61 -12.99 -3.96 -3.87
CA VAL A 61 -13.35 -3.88 -5.30
C VAL A 61 -12.35 -4.60 -6.21
N HIS A 62 -11.17 -4.96 -5.68
CA HIS A 62 -10.08 -5.64 -6.39
C HIS A 62 -9.93 -7.12 -6.01
N MET A 63 -10.87 -7.71 -5.26
CA MET A 63 -10.71 -9.09 -4.78
C MET A 63 -10.61 -10.12 -5.90
N SER A 64 -11.47 -10.02 -6.93
CA SER A 64 -11.52 -11.00 -8.02
C SER A 64 -10.47 -10.71 -9.11
N MET A 65 -10.49 -9.48 -9.64
CA MET A 65 -9.67 -9.12 -10.81
C MET A 65 -8.32 -8.50 -10.46
N GLY A 66 -8.07 -8.18 -9.19
CA GLY A 66 -6.90 -7.43 -8.76
C GLY A 66 -6.97 -5.92 -9.06
N HIS A 67 -5.95 -5.20 -8.62
CA HIS A 67 -5.79 -3.77 -8.93
C HIS A 67 -4.93 -3.61 -10.19
N PRO A 68 -5.26 -2.71 -11.16
CA PRO A 68 -4.45 -2.49 -12.36
C PRO A 68 -2.94 -2.33 -12.09
N TYR A 69 -2.53 -1.47 -11.15
CA TYR A 69 -1.12 -1.34 -10.74
C TYR A 69 -0.49 -2.66 -10.23
N GLY A 70 -1.20 -3.40 -9.36
CA GLY A 70 -0.72 -4.70 -8.86
C GLY A 70 -0.62 -5.73 -9.98
N ASN A 71 -1.59 -5.75 -10.89
CA ASN A 71 -1.62 -6.68 -12.01
C ASN A 71 -0.46 -6.43 -12.99
N SER A 72 -0.18 -5.17 -13.31
CA SER A 72 0.94 -4.81 -14.19
C SER A 72 2.29 -5.22 -13.59
N LEU A 73 2.49 -4.99 -12.28
CA LEU A 73 3.73 -5.34 -11.60
C LEU A 73 3.93 -6.86 -11.51
N TRP A 74 2.87 -7.60 -11.16
CA TRP A 74 2.95 -9.04 -10.87
C TRP A 74 2.56 -9.95 -12.04
N ARG A 75 2.10 -9.37 -13.14
CA ARG A 75 1.60 -10.05 -14.35
C ARG A 75 0.52 -11.10 -14.07
N ARG A 76 -0.34 -10.83 -13.08
CA ARG A 76 -1.47 -11.69 -12.66
C ARG A 76 -2.48 -10.90 -11.82
N PRO A 77 -3.74 -11.36 -11.69
CA PRO A 77 -4.70 -10.76 -10.76
C PRO A 77 -4.14 -10.69 -9.34
N MET A 78 -3.89 -9.48 -8.86
CA MET A 78 -3.24 -9.20 -7.58
C MET A 78 -4.13 -8.29 -6.74
N SER A 79 -4.83 -8.90 -5.78
CA SER A 79 -5.52 -8.18 -4.71
C SER A 79 -4.55 -7.88 -3.56
N THR A 80 -4.91 -6.94 -2.69
CA THR A 80 -4.12 -6.64 -1.47
C THR A 80 -4.03 -7.86 -0.57
N GLY A 81 -5.12 -8.63 -0.40
CA GLY A 81 -5.11 -9.88 0.35
C GLY A 81 -4.13 -10.92 -0.22
N ARG A 82 -4.12 -11.08 -1.56
CA ARG A 82 -3.15 -11.95 -2.24
C ARG A 82 -1.72 -11.48 -2.03
N ARG A 83 -1.49 -10.17 -2.05
CA ARG A 83 -0.17 -9.56 -1.81
C ARG A 83 0.32 -9.84 -0.39
N ILE A 84 -0.54 -9.75 0.63
CA ILE A 84 -0.22 -10.11 2.02
C ILE A 84 0.17 -11.58 2.11
N ALA A 85 -0.67 -12.49 1.58
CA ALA A 85 -0.40 -13.93 1.62
C ALA A 85 0.93 -14.29 0.93
N MET A 86 1.26 -13.60 -0.16
CA MET A 86 2.54 -13.77 -0.84
C MET A 86 3.73 -13.30 0.00
N GLU A 87 3.58 -12.25 0.82
CA GLU A 87 4.63 -11.80 1.73
C GLU A 87 4.84 -12.81 2.87
N ILE A 88 3.76 -13.31 3.45
CA ILE A 88 3.81 -14.36 4.49
C ILE A 88 4.54 -15.59 3.95
N ARG A 89 4.18 -16.04 2.73
CA ARG A 89 4.86 -17.18 2.09
C ARG A 89 6.36 -16.91 1.91
N ARG A 90 6.74 -15.73 1.44
CA ARG A 90 8.16 -15.36 1.28
C ARG A 90 8.91 -15.29 2.61
N GLY A 91 8.29 -14.75 3.65
CA GLY A 91 8.85 -14.74 4.99
C GLY A 91 9.13 -16.15 5.52
N ILE A 92 8.19 -17.08 5.32
CA ILE A 92 8.37 -18.49 5.65
C ILE A 92 9.51 -19.10 4.82
N ASP A 93 9.46 -18.95 3.50
CA ASP A 93 10.42 -19.59 2.57
C ASP A 93 11.85 -19.05 2.75
N SER A 94 12.00 -17.81 3.22
CA SER A 94 13.30 -17.17 3.49
C SER A 94 13.75 -17.25 4.95
N GLY A 95 12.95 -17.83 5.85
CA GLY A 95 13.25 -17.90 7.28
C GLY A 95 13.24 -16.54 7.99
N ARG A 96 12.52 -15.55 7.45
CA ARG A 96 12.42 -14.15 7.93
C ARG A 96 10.98 -13.76 8.31
N LEU A 97 10.20 -14.73 8.79
CA LEU A 97 8.81 -14.50 9.16
C LEU A 97 8.69 -13.52 10.35
N ASP A 98 9.66 -13.56 11.25
CA ASP A 98 9.81 -12.69 12.42
C ASP A 98 9.95 -11.21 12.08
N GLU A 99 10.36 -10.86 10.86
CA GLU A 99 10.44 -9.46 10.42
C GLU A 99 9.08 -8.86 10.03
N ILE A 100 8.06 -9.69 9.79
CA ILE A 100 6.75 -9.25 9.29
C ILE A 100 5.60 -9.57 10.23
N VAL A 101 5.89 -10.14 11.40
CA VAL A 101 4.94 -10.40 12.48
C VAL A 101 5.43 -9.73 13.75
N THR A 102 4.50 -9.33 14.62
CA THR A 102 4.77 -8.64 15.89
C THR A 102 3.87 -9.17 16.98
#